data_AF-A0AAQ3QU02-F1
#
_entry.id   AF-A0AAQ3QU02-F1
#
_cell.length_a   1.000
_cell.length_b   1.000
_cell.length_c   1.000
_cell.angle_alpha   90.00
_cell.angle_beta   90.00
_cell.angle_gamma   90.00
#
_symmetry.space_group_name_H-M   'P 1'
#
loop_
_entity.id
_entity.type
_entity.pdbx_description
1 polymer ?
#
loop_
_entity_poly.entity_id
_entity_poly.type
_entity_poly.pdbx_seq_one_letter_code
_entity_poly.pdbx_strand_id
1 'polypeptide(L)'
;MADSLPERIKMKITIEIDAPSDALEEIPKMIDNAIDGVKFGSASGNGFLLGQKGSYRYTVEDNLPRKPATLETLFEMFDAQLAPGELTSEVSMAILAVGGEDALQWWTQLGEHGRYSWINKPGINTPIDAWQEYRRQQGH
;
A
#
# COMPACT_ATOMS: atom_id res chain seq x y z
N MET A 1 -13.97 1.55 -20.41
CA MET A 1 -13.08 2.29 -21.32
C MET A 1 -11.87 2.69 -20.49
N ALA A 2 -10.66 2.35 -20.90
CA ALA A 2 -9.47 2.65 -20.12
C ALA A 2 -9.27 4.18 -20.09
N ASP A 3 -9.36 4.79 -18.92
CA ASP A 3 -8.96 6.19 -18.73
C ASP A 3 -7.47 6.28 -18.98
N SER A 4 -7.11 6.56 -20.24
CA SER A 4 -5.72 6.74 -20.66
C SER A 4 -5.12 7.91 -19.89
N LEU A 5 -3.96 7.68 -19.27
CA LEU A 5 -3.21 8.73 -18.57
C LEU A 5 -3.03 9.96 -19.48
N PRO A 6 -3.19 11.18 -18.93
CA PRO A 6 -3.02 12.40 -19.71
C PRO A 6 -1.58 12.54 -20.24
N GLU A 7 -1.42 13.13 -21.42
CA GLU A 7 -0.12 13.34 -22.10
C GLU A 7 0.89 14.15 -21.24
N ARG A 8 0.38 14.97 -20.31
CA ARG A 8 1.17 15.64 -19.29
C ARG A 8 0.46 15.56 -17.96
N ILE A 9 1.16 15.12 -16.92
CA ILE A 9 0.68 15.16 -15.55
C ILE A 9 0.88 16.58 -15.00
N LYS A 10 -0.22 17.20 -14.56
CA LYS A 10 -0.22 18.49 -13.86
C LYS A 10 -0.77 18.25 -12.46
N MET A 11 -0.04 18.74 -11.48
CA MET A 11 -0.43 18.65 -10.08
C MET A 11 -0.12 19.98 -9.39
N LYS A 12 -1.08 20.48 -8.62
CA LYS A 12 -0.97 21.67 -7.79
C LYS A 12 -1.33 21.26 -6.37
N ILE A 13 -0.40 21.42 -5.46
CA ILE A 13 -0.59 21.13 -4.05
C ILE A 13 -0.75 22.46 -3.35
N THR A 14 -1.84 22.63 -2.61
CA THR A 14 -2.09 23.79 -1.75
C THR A 14 -2.04 23.32 -0.31
N ILE A 15 -1.07 23.82 0.46
CA ILE A 15 -0.92 23.53 1.89
C ILE A 15 -1.27 24.80 2.66
N GLU A 16 -2.30 24.72 3.48
CA GLU A 16 -2.69 25.76 4.43
C GLU A 16 -2.16 25.37 5.81
N ILE A 17 -1.45 26.27 6.46
CA ILE A 17 -0.92 26.09 7.80
C ILE A 17 -1.47 27.19 8.68
N ASP A 18 -2.09 26.78 9.78
CA ASP A 18 -2.57 27.67 10.83
C ASP A 18 -1.83 27.31 12.12
N ALA A 19 -0.90 28.17 12.52
CA ALA A 19 -0.05 27.96 13.68
C ALA A 19 0.17 29.29 14.42
N PRO A 20 0.24 29.27 15.76
CA PRO A 20 0.59 30.45 16.53
C PRO A 20 2.04 30.87 16.26
N SER A 21 2.35 32.15 16.46
CA SER A 21 3.66 32.74 16.10
C SER A 21 4.86 32.12 16.83
N ASP A 22 4.64 31.52 18.00
CA ASP A 22 5.63 30.79 18.78
C ASP A 22 5.89 29.36 18.27
N ALA A 23 5.10 28.87 17.32
CA ALA A 23 5.26 27.57 16.68
C ALA A 23 6.02 27.63 15.33
N LEU A 24 6.74 28.72 15.06
CA LEU A 24 7.51 28.91 13.82
C LEU A 24 8.45 27.73 13.51
N GLU A 25 9.08 27.17 14.54
CA GLU A 25 10.01 26.02 14.41
C GLU A 25 9.31 24.70 14.05
N GLU A 26 7.98 24.61 14.23
CA GLU A 26 7.21 23.40 13.96
C GLU A 26 6.53 23.42 12.57
N ILE A 27 6.49 24.58 11.91
CA ILE A 27 5.95 24.74 10.55
C ILE A 27 6.58 23.76 9.54
N PRO A 28 7.92 23.55 9.53
CA PRO A 28 8.54 22.58 8.61
C PRO A 28 7.97 21.17 8.78
N LYS A 29 7.73 20.72 10.02
CA LYS A 29 7.14 19.40 10.28
C LYS A 29 5.71 19.29 9.75
N MET A 30 4.94 20.38 9.81
CA MET A 30 3.58 20.40 9.25
C MET A 30 3.60 20.27 7.73
N ILE A 31 4.57 20.91 7.07
CA ILE A 31 4.79 20.78 5.62
C ILE A 31 5.18 19.34 5.29
N ASP A 32 6.14 18.76 6.02
CA ASP A 32 6.60 17.39 5.79
C ASP A 32 5.44 16.38 5.92
N ASN A 33 4.63 16.50 6.98
CA ASN A 33 3.47 15.64 7.18
C ASN A 33 2.40 15.80 6.08
N ALA A 34 2.18 17.03 5.59
CA ALA A 34 1.28 17.28 4.47
C ALA A 34 1.81 16.63 3.18
N ILE A 35 3.10 16.79 2.91
CA ILE A 35 3.76 16.20 1.74
C ILE A 35 3.73 14.67 1.80
N ASP A 36 3.98 14.07 2.96
CA ASP A 36 3.90 12.62 3.11
C ASP A 36 2.48 12.11 2.86
N GLY A 37 1.45 12.81 3.34
CA GLY A 37 0.06 12.52 3.01
C GLY A 37 -0.23 12.55 1.50
N VAL A 38 0.35 13.51 0.77
CA VAL A 38 0.26 13.57 -0.70
C VAL A 38 0.99 12.40 -1.36
N LYS A 39 2.17 11.99 -0.86
CA LYS A 39 2.92 10.85 -1.40
C LYS A 39 2.14 9.53 -1.28
N PHE A 40 1.27 9.39 -0.28
CA PHE A 40 0.37 8.24 -0.15
C PHE A 40 -0.84 8.29 -1.10
N GLY A 41 -0.90 9.25 -2.02
CA GLY A 41 -1.94 9.34 -3.05
C GLY A 41 -3.24 10.00 -2.57
N SER A 42 -3.22 10.69 -1.42
CA SER A 42 -4.38 11.39 -0.92
C SER A 42 -4.64 12.68 -1.71
N ALA A 43 -5.87 12.84 -2.22
CA ALA A 43 -6.30 14.05 -2.92
C ALA A 43 -6.50 15.25 -1.97
N SER A 44 -6.63 15.02 -0.68
CA SER A 44 -6.73 16.05 0.36
C SER A 44 -6.58 15.44 1.75
N GLY A 45 -6.07 16.20 2.71
CA GLY A 45 -6.02 15.76 4.09
C GLY A 45 -5.79 16.89 5.06
N ASN A 46 -5.85 16.57 6.35
CA ASN A 46 -5.57 17.50 7.42
C ASN A 46 -4.86 16.79 8.58
N GLY A 47 -4.17 17.57 9.40
CA GLY A 47 -3.52 17.09 10.60
C GLY A 47 -3.29 18.20 11.60
N PHE A 48 -2.98 17.80 12.83
CA PHE A 48 -2.67 18.69 13.94
C PHE A 48 -1.37 18.24 14.58
N LEU A 49 -0.56 19.21 15.01
CA LEU A 49 0.59 18.90 15.85
C LEU A 49 0.14 18.65 17.29
N LEU A 50 0.78 17.66 17.92
CA LEU A 50 0.63 17.38 19.34
C LEU A 50 0.99 18.63 20.16
N GLY A 51 0.12 18.98 21.12
CA GLY A 51 0.28 20.16 21.97
C GLY A 51 -0.35 21.45 21.44
N GLN A 52 -1.31 21.37 20.50
CA GLN A 52 -2.03 22.53 19.93
C GLN A 52 -1.11 23.58 19.26
N LYS A 53 0.10 23.16 18.84
CA LYS A 53 1.08 24.03 18.20
C LYS A 53 0.76 24.36 16.73
N GLY A 54 -0.40 23.95 16.24
CA GLY A 54 -0.86 24.28 14.90
C GLY A 54 -1.59 23.14 14.20
N SER A 55 -2.19 23.50 13.07
CA SER A 55 -2.92 22.62 12.18
C SER A 55 -2.46 22.85 10.75
N TYR A 56 -2.56 21.81 9.94
CA TYR A 56 -2.36 21.93 8.51
C TYR A 56 -3.48 21.24 7.77
N ARG A 57 -3.77 21.77 6.58
CA ARG A 57 -4.66 21.17 5.60
C ARG A 57 -3.94 21.18 4.26
N TYR A 58 -4.07 20.12 3.49
CA TYR A 58 -3.60 20.10 2.12
C TYR A 58 -4.70 19.67 1.16
N THR A 59 -4.64 20.23 -0.04
CA THR A 59 -5.48 19.84 -1.17
C THR A 59 -4.59 19.64 -2.38
N VAL A 60 -4.86 18.59 -3.14
CA VAL A 60 -4.17 18.29 -4.39
C VAL A 60 -5.17 18.51 -5.52
N GLU A 61 -4.84 19.38 -6.45
CA GLU A 61 -5.53 19.56 -7.72
C GLU A 61 -4.66 18.92 -8.81
N ASP A 62 -5.11 17.79 -9.36
CA ASP A 62 -4.41 17.09 -10.43
C ASP A 62 -5.33 16.89 -11.63
N ASN A 63 -4.72 16.64 -12.79
CA ASN A 63 -5.44 16.24 -14.00
C ASN A 63 -5.45 14.71 -14.19
N LEU A 64 -5.17 13.95 -13.12
CA LEU A 64 -5.18 12.51 -13.18
C LEU A 64 -6.62 12.00 -13.12
N PRO A 65 -6.96 10.93 -13.86
CA PRO A 65 -8.25 10.28 -13.71
C PRO A 65 -8.34 9.73 -12.27
N ARG A 66 -9.21 10.34 -11.46
CA ARG A 66 -9.42 9.92 -10.07
C ARG A 66 -10.34 8.71 -10.05
N LYS A 67 -9.77 7.55 -9.76
CA LYS A 67 -10.57 6.45 -9.22
C LYS A 67 -10.92 6.78 -7.76
N PRO A 68 -12.15 6.50 -7.29
CA PRO A 68 -12.43 6.57 -5.87
C PRO A 68 -11.44 5.69 -5.10
N ALA A 69 -11.01 6.15 -3.91
CA ALA A 69 -10.20 5.37 -3.00
C ALA A 69 -11.07 4.25 -2.38
N THR A 70 -11.34 3.21 -3.15
CA THR A 70 -11.96 1.98 -2.66
C THR A 70 -10.88 1.05 -2.11
N LEU A 71 -11.31 0.02 -1.36
CA LEU A 71 -10.40 -1.05 -0.92
C LEU A 71 -9.71 -1.72 -2.13
N GLU A 72 -10.41 -1.87 -3.26
CA GLU A 72 -9.80 -2.40 -4.48
C GLU A 72 -8.70 -1.47 -5.01
N THR A 73 -8.93 -0.15 -5.07
CA THR A 73 -7.90 0.81 -5.51
C THR A 73 -6.68 0.79 -4.59
N LEU A 74 -6.87 0.63 -3.28
CA LEU A 74 -5.77 0.49 -2.32
C LEU A 74 -4.98 -0.80 -2.56
N PHE A 75 -5.66 -1.93 -2.76
CA PHE A 75 -5.01 -3.20 -3.08
C PHE A 75 -4.27 -3.13 -4.41
N GLU A 76 -4.86 -2.54 -5.47
CA GLU A 76 -4.18 -2.31 -6.75
C GLU A 76 -2.87 -1.51 -6.57
N MET A 77 -2.87 -0.48 -5.71
CA MET A 77 -1.67 0.32 -5.43
C MET A 77 -0.57 -0.45 -4.69
N PHE A 78 -0.94 -1.27 -3.71
CA PHE A 78 0.01 -2.16 -3.03
C PHE A 78 0.54 -3.24 -3.98
N ASP A 79 -0.33 -3.78 -4.82
CA ASP A 79 -0.01 -4.88 -5.73
C ASP A 79 0.90 -4.43 -6.89
N ALA A 80 0.82 -3.15 -7.29
CA ALA A 80 1.66 -2.59 -8.34
C ALA A 80 3.17 -2.59 -8.00
N GLN A 81 3.53 -2.75 -6.72
CA GLN A 81 4.92 -2.76 -6.26
C GLN A 81 5.48 -4.19 -6.10
N LEU A 82 4.66 -5.21 -6.34
CA LEU A 82 5.03 -6.60 -6.09
C LEU A 82 6.07 -7.11 -7.08
N ALA A 83 7.05 -7.84 -6.55
CA ALA A 83 7.97 -8.62 -7.36
C ALA A 83 7.25 -9.85 -7.96
N PRO A 84 7.76 -10.40 -9.08
CA PRO A 84 7.19 -11.60 -9.66
C PRO A 84 7.10 -12.76 -8.64
N GLY A 85 5.91 -13.34 -8.48
CA GLY A 85 5.65 -14.42 -7.53
C GLY A 85 5.34 -13.99 -6.08
N GLU A 86 5.29 -12.69 -5.79
CA GLU A 86 4.69 -12.19 -4.55
C GLU A 86 3.17 -12.30 -4.58
N LEU A 87 2.57 -12.38 -3.39
CA LEU A 87 1.13 -12.49 -3.24
C LEU A 87 0.49 -11.12 -3.35
N THR A 88 -0.62 -11.04 -4.08
CA THR A 88 -1.48 -9.87 -4.03
C THR A 88 -2.04 -9.69 -2.62
N SER A 89 -2.42 -8.46 -2.32
CA SER A 89 -3.06 -8.06 -1.07
C SER A 89 -4.34 -8.88 -0.85
N GLU A 90 -5.09 -9.13 -1.92
CA GLU A 90 -6.31 -9.95 -1.89
C GLU A 90 -6.01 -11.41 -1.48
N VAL A 91 -5.01 -12.05 -2.11
CA VAL A 91 -4.64 -13.44 -1.80
C VAL A 91 -4.10 -13.56 -0.39
N SER A 92 -3.29 -12.59 0.05
CA SER A 92 -2.75 -12.55 1.42
C SER A 92 -3.87 -12.47 2.45
N MET A 93 -4.88 -11.61 2.22
CA MET A 93 -6.05 -11.48 3.08
C MET A 93 -6.91 -12.74 3.10
N ALA A 94 -7.10 -13.39 1.95
CA ALA A 94 -7.83 -14.65 1.86
C ALA A 94 -7.16 -15.77 2.67
N ILE A 95 -5.82 -15.83 2.65
CA ILE A 95 -5.05 -16.80 3.44
C ILE A 95 -5.22 -16.53 4.94
N LEU A 96 -5.12 -15.27 5.36
CA LEU A 96 -5.31 -14.89 6.76
C LEU A 96 -6.74 -15.19 7.24
N ALA A 97 -7.76 -14.96 6.41
CA ALA A 97 -9.16 -15.21 6.76
C ALA A 97 -9.47 -16.67 7.07
N VAL A 98 -8.68 -17.61 6.53
CA VAL A 98 -8.80 -19.05 6.83
C VAL A 98 -7.78 -19.55 7.86
N GLY A 99 -7.09 -18.65 8.56
CA GLY A 99 -6.10 -18.99 9.58
C GLY A 99 -4.76 -19.50 9.03
N GLY A 100 -4.42 -19.14 7.79
CA GLY A 100 -3.20 -19.58 7.10
C GLY A 100 -1.95 -18.76 7.44
N GLU A 101 -1.82 -18.23 8.65
CA GLU A 101 -0.74 -17.32 9.07
C GLU A 101 0.64 -17.96 8.88
N ASP A 102 0.81 -19.22 9.29
CA ASP A 102 2.05 -19.98 9.09
C ASP A 102 2.36 -20.21 7.60
N ALA A 103 1.32 -20.44 6.79
CA ALA A 103 1.48 -20.64 5.35
C ALA A 103 1.96 -19.35 4.67
N LEU A 104 1.38 -18.21 5.07
CA LEU A 104 1.75 -16.89 4.59
C LEU A 104 3.18 -16.52 5.00
N GLN A 105 3.53 -16.77 6.27
CA GLN A 105 4.88 -16.51 6.78
C GLN A 105 5.92 -17.38 6.06
N TRP A 106 5.65 -18.67 5.87
CA TRP A 106 6.53 -19.54 5.10
C TRP A 106 6.67 -19.08 3.65
N TRP A 107 5.56 -18.74 2.99
CA TRP A 107 5.58 -18.29 1.59
C TRP A 107 6.40 -17.01 1.39
N THR A 108 6.29 -16.06 2.32
CA THR A 108 7.05 -14.79 2.27
C THR A 108 8.54 -14.99 2.51
N GLN A 109 8.94 -16.01 3.29
CA GLN A 109 10.35 -16.38 3.47
C GLN A 109 11.00 -17.03 2.24
N LEU A 110 10.20 -17.60 1.34
CA LEU A 110 10.72 -18.12 0.08
C LEU A 110 11.21 -16.95 -0.80
N GLY A 111 12.39 -17.09 -1.39
CA GLY A 111 12.79 -16.23 -2.51
C GLY A 111 11.95 -16.51 -3.76
N GLU A 112 12.04 -15.62 -4.75
CA GLU A 112 11.31 -15.71 -6.03
C GLU A 112 11.35 -17.12 -6.65
N HIS A 113 12.55 -17.68 -6.80
CA HIS A 113 12.73 -19.02 -7.37
C HIS A 113 12.00 -20.12 -6.58
N GLY A 114 11.99 -20.02 -5.25
CA GLY A 114 11.28 -20.95 -4.37
C GLY A 114 9.78 -20.88 -4.60
N ARG A 115 9.20 -19.67 -4.63
CA ARG A 115 7.76 -19.48 -4.90
C ARG A 115 7.37 -20.01 -6.28
N TYR A 116 8.16 -19.70 -7.31
CA TYR A 116 7.92 -20.21 -8.67
C TYR A 116 7.95 -21.73 -8.76
N SER A 117 8.85 -22.40 -8.02
CA SER A 117 8.90 -23.87 -8.00
C SER A 117 7.61 -24.49 -7.46
N TRP A 118 6.94 -23.82 -6.52
CA TRP A 118 5.67 -24.26 -5.94
C TRP A 118 4.47 -23.96 -6.83
N ILE A 119 4.40 -22.78 -7.43
CA ILE A 119 3.29 -22.38 -8.33
C ILE A 119 3.24 -23.30 -9.56
N ASN A 120 4.39 -23.75 -10.06
CA ASN A 120 4.46 -24.62 -11.24
C ASN A 120 4.25 -26.11 -10.91
N LYS A 121 4.08 -26.48 -9.64
CA LYS A 121 3.94 -27.88 -9.24
C LYS A 121 2.50 -28.37 -9.52
N PRO A 122 2.31 -29.51 -10.21
CA PRO A 122 0.97 -30.04 -10.47
C PRO A 122 0.17 -30.27 -9.19
N GLY A 123 -1.07 -29.77 -9.15
CA GLY A 123 -1.97 -29.92 -8.00
C GLY A 123 -1.79 -28.87 -6.90
N ILE A 124 -0.86 -27.92 -7.06
CA ILE A 124 -0.69 -26.77 -6.17
C ILE A 124 -1.29 -25.54 -6.85
N ASN A 125 -2.41 -25.04 -6.33
CA ASN A 125 -3.09 -23.88 -6.90
C ASN A 125 -2.98 -22.64 -6.00
N THR A 126 -2.67 -22.85 -4.72
CA THR A 126 -2.55 -21.77 -3.73
C THR A 126 -1.32 -21.95 -2.84
N PRO A 127 -0.83 -20.87 -2.20
CA PRO A 127 0.20 -20.96 -1.16
C PRO A 127 -0.17 -21.89 0.00
N ILE A 128 -1.47 -22.02 0.30
CA ILE A 128 -1.96 -22.96 1.33
C ILE A 128 -1.73 -24.40 0.89
N ASP A 129 -2.05 -24.74 -0.36
CA ASP A 129 -1.79 -26.08 -0.90
C ASP A 129 -0.29 -26.40 -0.87
N ALA A 130 0.54 -25.43 -1.24
CA ALA A 130 2.00 -25.54 -1.20
C ALA A 130 2.50 -25.79 0.23
N TRP A 131 1.98 -25.03 1.20
CA TRP A 131 2.34 -25.20 2.61
C TRP A 131 1.94 -26.57 3.15
N GLN A 132 0.73 -27.04 2.83
CA GLN A 132 0.26 -28.37 3.26
C GLN A 132 1.14 -29.49 2.68
N GLU A 133 1.50 -29.38 1.41
CA GLU A 133 2.40 -30.32 0.74
C GLU A 133 3.82 -30.25 1.29
N TYR A 134 4.35 -29.06 1.58
CA TYR A 134 5.63 -28.89 2.26
C TYR A 134 5.62 -29.57 3.64
N ARG A 135 4.58 -29.34 4.45
CA ARG A 135 4.44 -29.99 5.77
C ARG A 135 4.37 -31.51 5.65
N ARG A 136 3.71 -32.03 4.62
CA ARG A 136 3.66 -33.48 4.35
C ARG A 136 5.05 -34.05 4.04
N GLN A 137 5.87 -33.32 3.29
CA GLN A 137 7.25 -33.73 2.96
C GLN A 137 8.22 -33.65 4.15
N GLN A 138 8.03 -32.69 5.07
CA GLN A 138 8.84 -32.56 6.29
C GLN A 138 8.46 -33.53 7.41
N GLY A 139 7.27 -34.15 7.32
CA GLY A 139 6.76 -35.11 8.29
C GLY A 139 7.12 -36.58 8.01
N HIS A 140 8.02 -36.83 7.05
CA HIS A 140 8.57 -38.15 6.71
C HIS A 140 10.07 -38.21 6.96
#